data_AF-A0A914CZ30-F1
#
_entry.id   AF-A0A914CZ30-F1
#
_cell.length_a   1.000
_cell.length_b   1.000
_cell.length_c   1.000
_cell.angle_alpha   90.00
_cell.angle_beta   90.00
_cell.angle_gamma   90.00
#
_symmetry.space_group_name_H-M   'P 1'
#
loop_
_entity.id
_entity.type
_entity.pdbx_description
1 polymer ?
#
loop_
_entity_poly.entity_id
_entity_poly.type
_entity_poly.pdbx_seq_one_letter_code
_entity_poly.pdbx_strand_id
1 'polypeptide(L)'
;MPHMFGISFGQSILLAIAIDRFIAVSQPMVYIRAGYKLELFTTILSAFTLSFFFCWFSQYDLEPTPVKQCSTGASATKLFAYIWSVVGVAIAVSILGFYIATVFILKKKRKFSDRTVGLVVQRQKRVFITISLILLSYAIFWCMPLFVMIVVVYAHLESIQGYTSTLIGLCSGLHSVLVFFIYLLKHKDLRKYFKKLFPWIDFQNPLTKKCVVQRKNSSKSKGTVETNVNMEDEVLL
;
A
#
# COMPACT_ATOMS: atom_id res chain seq x y z
N MET A 1 -24.19 2.71 -3.91
CA MET A 1 -23.14 2.33 -2.93
C MET A 1 -21.72 2.51 -3.49
N PRO A 2 -21.34 3.68 -4.02
CA PRO A 2 -20.01 3.87 -4.62
C PRO A 2 -18.87 3.78 -3.58
N HIS A 3 -19.14 4.16 -2.33
CA HIS A 3 -18.16 4.13 -1.25
C HIS A 3 -17.66 2.71 -0.92
N MET A 4 -18.55 1.72 -0.91
CA MET A 4 -18.17 0.32 -0.62
C MET A 4 -17.26 -0.25 -1.71
N PHE A 5 -17.58 0.03 -2.98
CA PHE A 5 -16.72 -0.33 -4.09
C PHE A 5 -15.31 0.25 -3.93
N GLY A 6 -15.20 1.54 -3.57
CA GLY A 6 -13.91 2.18 -3.35
C GLY A 6 -13.08 1.52 -2.24
N ILE A 7 -13.74 1.12 -1.14
CA ILE A 7 -13.08 0.40 -0.05
C ILE A 7 -12.60 -0.98 -0.49
N SER A 8 -13.49 -1.82 -1.08
CA SER A 8 -13.11 -3.15 -1.56
C SER A 8 -11.98 -3.08 -2.58
N PHE A 9 -12.06 -2.11 -3.49
CA PHE A 9 -11.07 -1.91 -4.52
C PHE A 9 -9.71 -1.52 -3.92
N GLY A 10 -9.71 -0.60 -2.96
CA GLY A 10 -8.50 -0.22 -2.22
C GLY A 10 -7.86 -1.41 -1.50
N GLN A 11 -8.64 -2.24 -0.81
CA GLN A 11 -8.15 -3.45 -0.14
C GLN A 11 -7.59 -4.48 -1.13
N SER A 12 -8.29 -4.67 -2.24
CA SER A 12 -7.89 -5.61 -3.30
C SER A 12 -6.58 -5.19 -3.96
N ILE A 13 -6.41 -3.89 -4.21
CA ILE A 13 -5.14 -3.33 -4.70
C ILE A 13 -4.01 -3.58 -3.70
N LEU A 14 -4.24 -3.33 -2.40
CA LEU A 14 -3.21 -3.56 -1.38
C LEU A 14 -2.82 -5.04 -1.30
N LEU A 15 -3.78 -5.95 -1.39
CA LEU A 15 -3.53 -7.38 -1.46
C LEU A 15 -2.73 -7.75 -2.70
N ALA A 16 -3.11 -7.25 -3.87
CA ALA A 16 -2.40 -7.52 -5.10
C ALA A 16 -0.96 -6.95 -5.08
N ILE A 17 -0.75 -5.76 -4.52
CA ILE A 17 0.60 -5.21 -4.28
C ILE A 17 1.40 -6.11 -3.34
N ALA A 18 0.79 -6.64 -2.26
CA ALA A 18 1.48 -7.54 -1.35
C ALA A 18 1.91 -8.84 -2.06
N ILE A 19 1.05 -9.39 -2.93
CA ILE A 19 1.32 -10.58 -3.74
C ILE A 19 2.40 -10.30 -4.78
N ASP A 20 2.30 -9.20 -5.54
CA ASP A 20 3.33 -8.77 -6.51
C ASP A 20 4.71 -8.73 -5.85
N ARG A 21 4.80 -8.12 -4.66
CA ARG A 21 6.06 -8.01 -3.93
C ARG A 21 6.56 -9.33 -3.40
N PHE A 22 5.66 -10.21 -2.97
CA PHE A 22 6.01 -11.56 -2.58
C PHE A 22 6.56 -12.37 -3.77
N ILE A 23 5.94 -12.29 -4.95
CA ILE A 23 6.39 -12.96 -6.18
C ILE A 23 7.74 -12.40 -6.63
N ALA A 24 7.88 -11.08 -6.72
CA ALA A 24 9.12 -10.41 -7.11
C ALA A 24 10.30 -10.79 -6.21
N VAL A 25 10.06 -10.94 -4.89
CA VAL A 25 11.10 -11.33 -3.93
C VAL A 25 11.34 -12.83 -3.93
N SER A 26 10.33 -13.67 -4.10
CA SER A 26 10.47 -15.13 -4.10
C SER A 26 11.14 -15.63 -5.38
N GLN A 27 10.67 -15.19 -6.56
CA GLN A 27 11.03 -15.69 -7.88
C GLN A 27 11.39 -14.55 -8.86
N PRO A 28 12.56 -13.89 -8.70
CA PRO A 28 12.94 -12.73 -9.52
C PRO A 28 13.06 -13.04 -11.02
N MET A 29 13.46 -14.26 -11.39
CA MET A 29 13.62 -14.65 -12.81
C MET A 29 12.28 -14.75 -13.55
N VAL A 30 11.22 -15.20 -12.86
CA VAL A 30 9.87 -15.29 -13.44
C VAL A 30 9.30 -13.89 -13.60
N TYR A 31 9.46 -13.06 -12.57
CA TYR A 31 9.00 -11.68 -12.56
C TYR A 31 9.55 -10.86 -13.73
N ILE A 32 10.86 -10.98 -14.01
CA ILE A 32 11.50 -10.28 -15.13
C ILE A 32 10.93 -10.76 -16.49
N ARG A 33 10.58 -12.05 -16.60
CA ARG A 33 10.05 -12.63 -17.86
C ARG A 33 8.58 -12.28 -18.11
N ALA A 34 7.75 -12.22 -17.06
CA ALA A 34 6.31 -11.99 -17.19
C ALA A 34 5.98 -10.61 -17.77
N GLY A 35 6.87 -9.63 -17.57
CA GLY A 35 6.71 -8.27 -18.05
C GLY A 35 5.68 -7.48 -17.23
N TYR A 36 6.05 -6.25 -16.85
CA TYR A 36 5.25 -5.44 -15.92
C TYR A 36 3.82 -5.13 -16.40
N LYS A 37 3.59 -5.04 -17.72
CA LYS A 37 2.27 -4.69 -18.28
C LYS A 37 1.23 -5.77 -18.02
N LEU A 38 1.62 -7.04 -18.18
CA LEU A 38 0.71 -8.17 -18.00
C LEU A 38 0.34 -8.31 -16.53
N GLU A 39 1.33 -8.24 -15.64
CA GLU A 39 1.11 -8.33 -14.18
C GLU A 39 0.25 -7.18 -13.65
N LEU A 40 0.50 -5.95 -14.12
CA LEU A 40 -0.32 -4.79 -13.76
C LEU A 40 -1.77 -4.96 -14.24
N PHE A 41 -1.95 -5.42 -15.48
CA PHE A 41 -3.28 -5.65 -16.04
C PHE A 41 -4.04 -6.74 -15.27
N THR A 42 -3.39 -7.87 -14.97
CA THR A 42 -3.98 -8.95 -14.17
C THR A 42 -4.32 -8.50 -12.75
N THR A 43 -3.46 -7.67 -12.14
CA THR A 43 -3.69 -7.09 -10.81
C THR A 43 -4.92 -6.17 -10.81
N ILE A 44 -5.02 -5.25 -11.76
CA ILE A 44 -6.16 -4.33 -11.84
C ILE A 44 -7.45 -5.11 -12.16
N LEU A 45 -7.37 -6.07 -13.08
CA LEU A 45 -8.52 -6.88 -13.47
C LEU A 45 -9.04 -7.72 -12.30
N SER A 46 -8.16 -8.37 -11.54
CA SER A 46 -8.55 -9.15 -10.36
C SER A 46 -9.12 -8.28 -9.23
N ALA A 47 -8.56 -7.09 -9.00
CA ALA A 47 -9.12 -6.16 -8.03
C ALA A 47 -10.51 -5.65 -8.45
N PHE A 48 -10.70 -5.41 -9.75
CA PHE A 48 -11.98 -4.96 -10.30
C PHE A 48 -13.05 -6.05 -10.22
N THR A 49 -12.74 -7.28 -10.63
CA THR A 49 -13.69 -8.41 -10.57
C THR A 49 -14.09 -8.74 -9.14
N LEU A 50 -13.14 -8.73 -8.19
CA LEU A 50 -13.44 -8.96 -6.77
C LEU A 50 -14.33 -7.86 -6.19
N SER A 51 -14.05 -6.59 -6.53
CA SER A 51 -14.86 -5.46 -6.05
C SER A 51 -16.26 -5.45 -6.66
N PHE A 52 -16.38 -5.85 -7.93
CA PHE A 52 -17.67 -6.00 -8.60
C PHE A 52 -18.50 -7.13 -7.96
N PHE A 53 -17.86 -8.27 -7.65
CA PHE A 53 -18.52 -9.39 -6.95
C PHE A 53 -19.10 -8.97 -5.60
N PHE A 54 -18.34 -8.23 -4.78
CA PHE A 54 -18.86 -7.73 -3.49
C PHE A 54 -19.97 -6.70 -3.65
N CYS A 55 -19.89 -5.83 -4.66
CA CYS A 55 -20.96 -4.88 -4.95
C CYS A 55 -22.24 -5.61 -5.39
N TRP A 56 -22.12 -6.62 -6.25
CA TRP A 56 -23.23 -7.48 -6.66
C TRP A 56 -23.86 -8.20 -5.47
N PHE A 57 -23.03 -8.83 -4.63
CA PHE A 57 -23.48 -9.52 -3.43
C PHE A 57 -24.22 -8.58 -2.47
N SER A 58 -23.78 -7.32 -2.33
CA SER A 58 -24.44 -6.33 -1.49
C SER A 58 -25.87 -5.98 -1.92
N GLN A 59 -26.24 -6.24 -3.18
CA GLN A 59 -27.58 -5.93 -3.68
C GLN A 59 -28.66 -6.95 -3.28
N TYR A 60 -28.28 -8.18 -2.93
CA TYR A 60 -29.24 -9.26 -2.65
C TYR A 60 -29.99 -9.11 -1.33
N ASP A 61 -29.53 -8.25 -0.43
CA ASP A 61 -30.02 -8.21 0.96
C ASP A 61 -30.51 -6.80 1.37
N LEU A 62 -30.96 -5.98 0.41
CA LEU A 62 -31.52 -4.66 0.69
C LEU A 62 -33.03 -4.73 0.89
N GLU A 63 -33.47 -4.76 2.14
CA GLU A 63 -34.87 -4.46 2.47
C GLU A 63 -35.13 -2.95 2.36
N PRO A 64 -36.20 -2.51 1.68
CA PRO A 64 -36.56 -1.10 1.56
C PRO A 64 -37.14 -0.58 2.87
N THR A 65 -36.28 -0.34 3.86
CA THR A 65 -36.66 0.30 5.12
C THR A 65 -36.39 1.80 5.06
N PRO A 66 -37.28 2.66 5.61
CA PRO A 66 -37.05 4.09 5.66
C PRO A 66 -35.84 4.41 6.54
N VAL A 67 -34.74 4.83 5.91
CA VAL A 67 -33.47 5.10 6.57
C VAL A 67 -33.45 6.50 7.18
N LYS A 68 -33.27 6.58 8.51
CA LYS A 68 -33.12 7.84 9.24
C LYS A 68 -31.75 8.50 9.07
N GLN A 69 -30.75 7.75 8.59
CA GLN A 69 -29.37 8.20 8.43
C GLN A 69 -28.80 7.71 7.09
N CYS A 70 -28.13 8.61 6.36
CA CYS A 70 -27.41 8.28 5.12
C CYS A 70 -26.05 7.65 5.46
N SER A 71 -26.07 6.43 6.02
CA SER A 71 -24.86 5.67 6.34
C SER A 71 -25.05 4.23 5.91
N THR A 72 -24.12 3.70 5.10
CA THR A 72 -24.20 2.32 4.63
C THR A 72 -24.23 1.32 5.78
N GLY A 73 -23.58 1.62 6.91
CA GLY A 73 -23.60 0.74 8.08
C GLY A 73 -24.92 0.76 8.87
N ALA A 74 -25.73 1.81 8.72
CA ALA A 74 -27.05 1.91 9.34
C ALA A 74 -28.16 1.25 8.50
N SER A 75 -27.96 1.20 7.18
CA SER A 75 -28.90 0.57 6.23
C SER A 75 -28.54 -0.88 5.89
N ALA A 76 -27.35 -1.34 6.27
CA ALA A 76 -26.89 -2.70 6.01
C ALA A 76 -27.57 -3.71 6.93
N THR A 77 -27.94 -4.86 6.37
CA THR A 77 -28.37 -6.01 7.16
C THR A 77 -27.25 -6.54 8.05
N LYS A 78 -27.63 -7.18 9.16
CA LYS A 78 -26.67 -7.81 10.09
C LYS A 78 -25.80 -8.85 9.39
N LEU A 79 -26.39 -9.61 8.45
CA LEU A 79 -25.69 -10.62 7.66
C LEU A 79 -24.64 -9.99 6.74
N PHE A 80 -25.00 -8.93 6.00
CA PHE A 80 -24.06 -8.22 5.15
C PHE A 80 -22.90 -7.64 5.96
N ALA A 81 -23.19 -6.98 7.09
CA ALA A 81 -22.16 -6.41 7.96
C ALA A 81 -21.19 -7.49 8.50
N TYR A 82 -21.72 -8.66 8.86
CA TYR A 82 -20.93 -9.80 9.31
C TYR A 82 -20.02 -10.35 8.19
N ILE A 83 -20.57 -10.67 7.02
CA ILE A 83 -19.81 -11.21 5.88
C ILE A 83 -18.72 -10.22 5.45
N TRP A 84 -19.08 -8.93 5.34
CA TRP A 84 -18.14 -7.86 5.00
C TRP A 84 -16.97 -7.78 6.00
N SER A 85 -17.27 -7.86 7.29
CA SER A 85 -16.26 -7.82 8.34
C SER A 85 -15.33 -9.03 8.25
N VAL A 86 -15.87 -10.25 8.10
CA VAL A 86 -15.08 -11.50 7.99
C VAL A 86 -14.16 -11.46 6.77
N VAL A 87 -14.68 -11.05 5.61
CA VAL A 87 -13.90 -10.89 4.39
C VAL A 87 -12.80 -9.83 4.58
N GLY A 88 -13.15 -8.68 5.16
CA GLY A 88 -12.20 -7.61 5.43
C GLY A 88 -11.05 -8.06 6.34
N VAL A 89 -11.35 -8.85 7.38
CA VAL A 89 -10.34 -9.49 8.24
C VAL A 89 -9.48 -10.45 7.43
N ALA A 90 -10.09 -11.35 6.65
CA ALA A 90 -9.37 -12.35 5.87
C ALA A 90 -8.38 -11.71 4.89
N ILE A 91 -8.80 -10.64 4.20
CA ILE A 91 -7.92 -9.87 3.30
C ILE A 91 -6.80 -9.19 4.09
N ALA A 92 -7.11 -8.54 5.21
CA ALA A 92 -6.10 -7.87 6.04
C ALA A 92 -5.05 -8.85 6.59
N VAL A 93 -5.49 -10.01 7.09
CA VAL A 93 -4.59 -11.09 7.55
C VAL A 93 -3.74 -11.62 6.40
N SER A 94 -4.32 -11.80 5.21
CA SER A 94 -3.59 -12.23 4.02
C SER A 94 -2.49 -11.23 3.62
N ILE A 95 -2.81 -9.93 3.59
CA ILE A 95 -1.84 -8.85 3.34
C ILE A 95 -0.66 -8.92 4.33
N LEU A 96 -0.97 -9.02 5.63
CA LEU A 96 0.05 -9.12 6.67
C LEU A 96 0.89 -10.40 6.53
N GLY A 97 0.26 -11.53 6.21
CA GLY A 97 0.92 -12.82 5.97
C GLY A 97 1.92 -12.75 4.81
N PHE A 98 1.49 -12.26 3.63
CA PHE A 98 2.37 -12.08 2.48
C PHE A 98 3.53 -11.12 2.77
N TYR A 99 3.27 -10.07 3.53
CA TYR A 99 4.31 -9.13 3.91
C TYR A 99 5.34 -9.77 4.85
N ILE A 100 4.91 -10.45 5.91
CA ILE A 100 5.80 -11.18 6.84
C ILE A 100 6.62 -12.21 6.07
N ALA A 101 5.99 -12.97 5.17
CA ALA A 101 6.67 -13.94 4.31
C ALA A 101 7.74 -13.26 3.42
N THR A 102 7.40 -12.12 2.82
CA THR A 102 8.34 -11.31 2.02
C THR A 102 9.55 -10.88 2.84
N VAL A 103 9.34 -10.38 4.06
CA VAL A 103 10.43 -9.99 4.99
C VAL A 103 11.31 -11.19 5.34
N PHE A 104 10.68 -12.33 5.62
CA PHE A 104 11.37 -13.55 6.01
C PHE A 104 12.28 -14.07 4.89
N ILE A 105 11.76 -14.11 3.66
CA ILE A 105 12.53 -14.48 2.46
C ILE A 105 13.69 -13.50 2.24
N LEU A 106 13.46 -12.20 2.38
CA LEU A 106 14.50 -11.17 2.28
C LEU A 106 15.62 -11.36 3.31
N LYS A 107 15.26 -11.64 4.57
CA LYS A 107 16.23 -11.94 5.63
C LYS A 107 17.03 -13.21 5.33
N LYS A 108 16.37 -14.27 4.86
CA LYS A 108 17.03 -15.53 4.48
C LYS A 108 18.00 -15.32 3.33
N LYS A 109 17.60 -14.61 2.27
CA LYS A 109 18.45 -14.30 1.10
C LYS A 109 19.65 -13.42 1.48
N ARG A 110 19.47 -12.45 2.38
CA ARG A 110 20.57 -11.59 2.86
C ARG A 110 21.70 -12.37 3.54
N LYS A 111 21.40 -13.50 4.20
CA LYS A 111 22.41 -14.34 4.86
C LYS A 111 23.34 -15.05 3.86
N PHE A 112 22.84 -15.32 2.65
CA PHE A 112 23.56 -16.08 1.62
C PHE A 112 24.22 -15.22 0.55
N SER A 113 23.99 -13.90 0.55
CA SER A 113 24.38 -13.05 -0.58
C SER A 113 25.71 -12.35 -0.36
N ASP A 114 26.68 -12.65 -1.22
CA ASP A 114 27.98 -12.00 -1.30
C ASP A 114 27.91 -10.50 -1.60
N ARG A 115 29.00 -9.78 -1.30
CA ARG A 115 29.12 -8.30 -1.32
C ARG A 115 28.54 -7.61 -2.56
N THR A 116 28.56 -8.25 -3.73
CA THR A 116 28.06 -7.71 -5.01
C THR A 116 26.53 -7.52 -5.04
N VAL A 117 25.78 -8.35 -4.32
CA VAL A 117 24.30 -8.24 -4.24
C VAL A 117 23.86 -7.11 -3.28
N GLY A 118 24.80 -6.57 -2.50
CA GLY A 118 24.54 -5.50 -1.52
C GLY A 118 23.95 -4.23 -2.13
N LEU A 119 24.36 -3.83 -3.34
CA LEU A 119 23.86 -2.60 -3.99
C LEU A 119 22.41 -2.74 -4.47
N VAL A 120 22.06 -3.87 -5.08
CA VAL A 120 20.68 -4.19 -5.50
C VAL A 120 19.75 -4.23 -4.27
N VAL A 121 20.22 -4.84 -3.19
CA VAL A 121 19.48 -4.92 -1.91
C VAL A 121 19.27 -3.54 -1.29
N GLN A 122 20.24 -2.62 -1.38
CA GLN A 122 20.07 -1.25 -0.88
C GLN A 122 18.99 -0.47 -1.65
N ARG A 123 18.93 -0.64 -2.98
CA ARG A 123 17.87 -0.01 -3.81
C ARG A 123 16.50 -0.55 -3.42
N GLN A 124 16.37 -1.86 -3.24
CA GLN A 124 15.12 -2.50 -2.79
C GLN A 124 14.73 -2.11 -1.37
N LYS A 125 15.69 -1.89 -0.45
CA LYS A 125 15.42 -1.46 0.93
C LYS A 125 14.61 -0.16 0.97
N ARG A 126 14.85 0.76 0.03
CA ARG A 126 14.11 2.02 -0.03
C ARG A 126 12.63 1.79 -0.34
N VAL A 127 12.33 0.94 -1.31
CA VAL A 127 10.96 0.58 -1.73
C VAL A 127 10.27 -0.21 -0.63
N PHE A 128 11.01 -1.12 -0.01
CA PHE A 128 10.52 -1.90 1.12
C PHE A 128 10.07 -1.00 2.28
N ILE A 129 10.89 -0.01 2.68
CA ILE A 129 10.53 0.94 3.75
C ILE A 129 9.20 1.66 3.47
N THR A 130 8.93 2.05 2.21
CA THR A 130 7.65 2.69 1.89
C THR A 130 6.47 1.75 2.01
N ILE A 131 6.63 0.52 1.52
CA ILE A 131 5.57 -0.49 1.62
C ILE A 131 5.33 -0.82 3.10
N SER A 132 6.38 -0.94 3.91
CA SER A 132 6.26 -1.10 5.36
C SER A 132 5.43 0.01 5.99
N LEU A 133 5.63 1.26 5.57
CA LEU A 133 4.96 2.41 6.15
C LEU A 133 3.49 2.45 5.72
N ILE A 134 3.18 2.13 4.45
CA ILE A 134 1.80 1.99 3.94
C ILE A 134 1.06 0.87 4.68
N LEU A 135 1.72 -0.27 4.90
CA LEU A 135 1.11 -1.39 5.61
C LEU A 135 0.94 -1.12 7.10
N LEU A 136 1.87 -0.40 7.71
CA LEU A 136 1.73 0.04 9.10
C LEU A 136 0.54 1.00 9.26
N SER A 137 0.41 1.98 8.35
CA SER A 137 -0.76 2.85 8.35
C SER A 137 -2.04 2.06 8.10
N TYR A 138 -2.02 1.09 7.19
CA TYR A 138 -3.17 0.22 6.96
C TYR A 138 -3.55 -0.57 8.22
N ALA A 139 -2.59 -1.19 8.91
CA ALA A 139 -2.85 -1.94 10.14
C ALA A 139 -3.47 -1.06 11.24
N ILE A 140 -2.98 0.18 11.41
CA ILE A 140 -3.50 1.09 12.43
C ILE A 140 -4.90 1.59 12.05
N PHE A 141 -5.07 2.13 10.85
CA PHE A 141 -6.32 2.77 10.43
C PHE A 141 -7.41 1.79 9.99
N TRP A 142 -7.06 0.55 9.63
CA TRP A 142 -8.02 -0.45 9.18
C TRP A 142 -8.32 -1.50 10.23
N CYS A 143 -7.30 -2.11 10.83
CA CYS A 143 -7.53 -3.19 11.80
C CYS A 143 -8.16 -2.65 13.09
N MET A 144 -7.72 -1.49 13.59
CA MET A 144 -8.23 -0.96 14.86
C MET A 144 -9.75 -0.68 14.80
N PRO A 145 -10.31 0.06 13.82
CA PRO A 145 -11.76 0.27 13.74
C PRO A 145 -12.54 -1.03 13.52
N LEU A 146 -11.94 -1.99 12.81
CA LEU A 146 -12.57 -3.26 12.54
C LEU A 146 -12.65 -4.15 13.80
N PHE A 147 -11.62 -4.13 14.65
CA PHE A 147 -11.68 -4.75 15.98
C PHE A 147 -12.79 -4.13 16.84
N VAL A 148 -12.91 -2.80 16.84
CA VAL A 148 -13.99 -2.10 17.56
C VAL A 148 -15.36 -2.54 17.03
N MET A 149 -15.51 -2.65 15.70
CA MET A 149 -16.75 -3.12 15.08
C MET A 149 -17.11 -4.54 15.50
N ILE A 150 -16.16 -5.47 15.53
CA ILE A 150 -16.38 -6.84 16.01
C ILE A 150 -16.90 -6.82 17.46
N VAL A 151 -16.25 -6.05 18.34
CA VAL A 151 -16.67 -5.94 19.75
C VAL A 151 -18.10 -5.37 19.87
N VAL A 152 -18.44 -4.34 19.09
CA VAL A 152 -19.78 -3.74 19.08
C VAL A 152 -20.84 -4.74 18.59
N VAL A 153 -20.53 -5.51 17.55
CA VAL A 153 -21.44 -6.54 17.01
C VAL A 153 -21.68 -7.65 18.04
N TYR A 154 -20.62 -8.14 18.71
CA TYR A 154 -20.74 -9.16 19.76
C TYR A 154 -21.46 -8.66 21.02
N ALA A 155 -21.34 -7.37 21.35
CA ALA A 155 -22.02 -6.76 22.49
C ALA A 155 -23.50 -6.38 22.21
N HIS A 156 -23.99 -6.60 20.98
CA HIS A 156 -25.35 -6.24 20.55
C HIS A 156 -25.73 -4.76 20.79
N LEU A 157 -24.76 -3.84 20.69
CA LEU A 157 -24.96 -2.41 20.92
C LEU A 157 -25.38 -1.68 19.63
N GLU A 158 -26.66 -1.80 19.25
CA GLU A 158 -27.20 -1.24 18.00
C GLU A 158 -27.04 0.29 17.89
N SER A 159 -27.06 1.01 19.02
CA SER A 159 -26.87 2.47 19.06
C SER A 159 -25.45 2.91 18.66
N ILE A 160 -24.43 2.08 18.88
CA ILE A 160 -23.02 2.40 18.64
C ILE A 160 -22.57 1.97 17.23
N GLN A 161 -23.32 1.08 16.58
CA GLN A 161 -22.99 0.57 15.25
C GLN A 161 -22.90 1.69 14.20
N GLY A 162 -23.81 2.67 14.25
CA GLY A 162 -23.79 3.85 13.37
C GLY A 162 -22.49 4.65 13.52
N TYR A 163 -22.11 4.97 14.76
CA TYR A 163 -20.88 5.71 15.06
C TYR A 163 -19.62 4.96 14.63
N THR A 164 -19.58 3.64 14.87
CA THR A 164 -18.45 2.80 14.46
C THR A 164 -18.28 2.79 12.93
N SER A 165 -19.40 2.76 12.19
CA SER A 165 -19.38 2.83 10.73
C SER A 165 -18.83 4.18 10.23
N THR A 166 -19.21 5.28 10.88
CA THR A 166 -18.64 6.61 10.56
C THR A 166 -17.15 6.69 10.88
N LEU A 167 -16.71 6.08 11.99
CA LEU A 167 -15.30 6.01 12.37
C LEU A 167 -14.48 5.24 11.34
N ILE A 168 -14.98 4.10 10.84
CA ILE A 168 -14.34 3.34 9.75
C ILE A 168 -14.19 4.20 8.50
N GLY A 169 -15.24 4.94 8.12
CA GLY A 169 -15.19 5.88 6.99
C GLY A 169 -14.12 6.96 7.17
N LEU A 170 -14.06 7.59 8.35
CA LEU A 170 -13.04 8.60 8.68
C LEU A 170 -11.62 8.02 8.65
N CYS A 171 -11.40 6.85 9.25
CA CYS A 171 -10.10 6.19 9.25
C CYS A 171 -9.67 5.78 7.83
N SER A 172 -10.60 5.35 6.98
CA SER A 172 -10.34 5.05 5.56
C SER A 172 -9.93 6.31 4.78
N GLY A 173 -10.61 7.43 5.02
CA GLY A 173 -10.26 8.72 4.44
C GLY A 173 -8.86 9.18 4.85
N LEU A 174 -8.57 9.14 6.16
CA LEU A 174 -7.24 9.48 6.71
C LEU A 174 -6.15 8.56 6.15
N HIS A 175 -6.42 7.26 6.05
CA HIS A 175 -5.49 6.30 5.45
C HIS A 175 -5.18 6.68 3.99
N SER A 176 -6.19 7.01 3.19
CA SER A 176 -6.01 7.40 1.79
C SER A 176 -5.15 8.66 1.64
N VAL A 177 -5.40 9.67 2.47
CA VAL A 177 -4.60 10.90 2.52
C VAL A 177 -3.16 10.59 2.93
N LEU A 178 -2.97 9.75 3.95
CA LEU A 178 -1.66 9.36 4.44
C LEU A 178 -0.87 8.59 3.37
N VAL A 179 -1.49 7.62 2.68
CA VAL A 179 -0.88 6.89 1.56
C VAL A 179 -0.42 7.86 0.47
N PHE A 180 -1.25 8.83 0.09
CA PHE A 180 -0.88 9.87 -0.87
C PHE A 180 0.36 10.67 -0.39
N PHE A 181 0.38 11.10 0.87
CA PHE A 181 1.54 11.79 1.44
C PHE A 181 2.81 10.91 1.46
N ILE A 182 2.70 9.61 1.74
CA ILE A 182 3.84 8.69 1.68
C ILE A 182 4.43 8.65 0.28
N TYR A 183 3.58 8.48 -0.74
CA TYR A 183 4.03 8.46 -2.14
C TYR A 183 4.66 9.79 -2.54
N LEU A 184 4.02 10.89 -2.15
CA LEU A 184 4.53 12.24 -2.41
C LEU A 184 5.89 12.46 -1.75
N LEU A 185 6.08 12.05 -0.49
CA LEU A 185 7.36 12.21 0.20
C LEU A 185 8.46 11.31 -0.38
N LYS A 186 8.10 10.13 -0.90
CA LYS A 186 9.08 9.14 -1.36
C LYS A 186 9.56 9.35 -2.78
N HIS A 187 8.65 9.54 -3.74
CA HIS A 187 9.00 9.58 -5.16
C HIS A 187 9.59 10.93 -5.53
N LYS A 188 10.82 10.94 -6.05
CA LYS A 188 11.49 12.18 -6.46
C LYS A 188 10.75 12.85 -7.61
N ASP A 189 10.22 12.07 -8.54
CA ASP A 189 9.53 12.58 -9.72
C ASP A 189 8.20 13.24 -9.34
N LEU A 190 7.38 12.57 -8.51
CA LEU A 190 6.16 13.17 -7.96
C LEU A 190 6.45 14.48 -7.24
N ARG A 191 7.52 14.57 -6.45
CA ARG A 191 7.92 15.84 -5.81
C ARG A 191 8.32 16.90 -6.81
N LYS A 192 9.01 16.54 -7.89
CA LYS A 192 9.41 17.49 -8.94
C LYS A 192 8.17 18.11 -9.59
N TYR A 193 7.17 17.31 -9.93
CA TYR A 193 5.91 17.81 -10.49
C TYR A 193 5.08 18.56 -9.45
N PHE A 194 5.02 18.09 -8.20
CA PHE A 194 4.30 18.75 -7.12
C PHE A 194 4.88 20.12 -6.78
N LYS A 195 6.22 20.27 -6.77
CA LYS A 195 6.87 21.58 -6.61
C LYS A 195 6.57 22.55 -7.75
N LYS A 196 6.34 22.06 -8.97
CA LYS A 196 5.91 22.90 -10.09
C LYS A 196 4.48 23.42 -9.90
N LEU A 197 3.60 22.59 -9.32
CA LEU A 197 2.21 22.97 -9.01
C LEU A 197 2.12 23.89 -7.79
N PHE A 198 2.96 23.67 -6.77
CA PHE A 198 2.94 24.39 -5.49
C PHE A 198 4.34 24.90 -5.13
N PRO A 199 4.82 25.98 -5.78
CA PRO A 199 6.19 26.47 -5.61
C PRO A 199 6.49 26.99 -4.20
N TRP A 200 5.46 27.36 -3.43
CA TRP A 200 5.59 27.81 -2.04
C TRP A 200 5.85 26.67 -1.03
N ILE A 201 5.64 25.40 -1.41
CA ILE A 201 5.82 24.26 -0.52
C ILE A 201 7.24 23.70 -0.69
N ASP A 202 8.17 24.16 0.14
CA ASP A 202 9.56 23.75 0.03
C ASP A 202 9.83 22.48 0.86
N PHE A 203 9.61 21.32 0.24
CA PHE A 203 10.01 20.03 0.83
C PHE A 203 11.54 19.94 0.90
N GLN A 204 12.14 20.35 2.03
CA GLN A 204 13.54 20.04 2.33
C GLN A 204 13.68 18.54 2.54
N ASN A 205 14.50 17.87 1.74
CA ASN A 205 14.86 16.48 1.95
C ASN A 205 15.78 16.38 3.18
N PRO A 206 15.37 15.72 4.28
CA PRO A 206 16.27 15.50 5.41
C PRO A 206 17.47 14.62 5.02
N LEU A 207 17.37 13.87 3.92
CA LEU A 207 18.42 12.95 3.46
C LEU A 207 19.49 13.58 2.56
N THR A 208 19.28 14.79 2.01
CA THR A 208 20.27 15.42 1.11
C THR A 208 21.33 16.25 1.84
N LYS A 209 21.15 16.58 3.13
CA LYS A 209 22.13 17.38 3.88
C LYS A 209 23.45 16.64 4.17
N LYS A 210 23.53 15.31 4.02
CA LYS A 210 24.73 14.53 4.40
C LYS A 210 25.76 14.28 3.29
N CYS A 211 25.45 14.46 2.00
CA CYS A 211 26.40 14.10 0.93
C CYS A 211 27.34 15.23 0.47
N VAL A 212 27.08 16.50 0.82
CA VAL A 212 27.90 17.63 0.32
C VAL A 212 29.18 17.82 1.13
N VAL A 213 29.26 17.29 2.37
CA VAL A 213 30.39 17.54 3.26
C VAL A 213 31.63 16.69 2.94
N GLN A 214 31.53 15.56 2.23
CA GLN A 214 32.69 14.70 1.96
C GLN A 214 33.41 14.95 0.63
N ARG A 215 32.83 15.69 -0.34
CA ARG A 215 33.49 15.87 -1.65
C ARG A 215 34.59 16.95 -1.65
N LYS A 216 34.69 17.78 -0.60
CA LYS A 216 35.74 18.82 -0.52
C LYS A 216 37.13 18.32 -0.08
N ASN A 217 37.26 17.10 0.41
CA ASN A 217 38.55 16.59 0.91
C ASN A 217 39.27 15.59 -0.02
N SER A 218 38.68 15.22 -1.18
CA SER A 218 39.30 14.24 -2.09
C SER A 218 39.83 14.83 -3.40
N SER A 219 39.75 16.15 -3.60
CA SER A 219 40.24 16.82 -4.83
C SER A 219 41.72 17.23 -4.77
N LYS A 220 42.54 16.58 -3.94
CA LYS A 220 43.99 16.84 -3.87
C LYS A 220 44.88 15.64 -4.20
N SER A 221 44.37 14.61 -4.87
CA SER A 221 45.25 13.53 -5.35
C SER A 221 44.76 12.85 -6.64
N LYS A 222 45.50 13.17 -7.71
CA LYS A 222 45.79 12.36 -8.92
C LYS A 222 44.67 12.16 -9.94
N GLY A 223 44.91 12.72 -11.13
CA GLY A 223 44.17 12.43 -12.33
C GLY A 223 44.48 11.04 -12.89
N THR A 224 43.47 10.40 -13.48
CA THR A 224 43.60 9.35 -14.49
C THR A 224 42.25 9.22 -15.22
N VAL A 225 42.28 9.51 -16.53
CA VAL A 225 41.44 9.09 -17.66
C VAL A 225 40.01 8.57 -17.38
N GLU A 226 39.02 9.35 -17.83
CA GLU A 226 37.61 8.98 -17.96
C GLU A 226 37.35 8.22 -19.29
N THR A 227 36.83 7.00 -19.19
CA THR A 227 36.08 6.34 -20.28
C THR A 227 34.60 6.36 -19.93
N ASN A 228 33.83 7.15 -20.67
CA ASN A 228 32.39 7.26 -20.59
C ASN A 228 31.72 6.01 -21.20
N VAL A 229 31.07 5.20 -20.37
CA VAL A 229 30.04 4.25 -20.82
C VAL A 229 28.76 4.57 -20.06
N ASN A 230 27.90 5.36 -20.69
CA ASN A 230 26.54 5.61 -20.27
C ASN A 230 25.71 4.33 -20.48
N MET A 231 25.39 3.64 -19.39
CA MET A 231 24.49 2.48 -19.39
C MET A 231 23.56 2.55 -18.17
N GLU A 232 22.87 3.69 -17.97
CA GLU A 232 21.97 3.88 -16.82
C GLU A 232 20.49 4.14 -17.16
N ASP A 233 20.06 4.15 -18.43
CA ASP A 233 18.70 4.59 -18.78
C ASP A 233 17.63 3.51 -19.00
N GLU A 234 17.88 2.22 -18.75
CA GLU A 234 16.88 1.17 -19.07
C GLU A 234 16.37 0.30 -17.91
N VAL A 235 16.69 0.63 -16.65
CA VAL A 235 16.15 -0.11 -15.49
C VAL A 235 15.71 0.83 -14.37
N LEU A 236 14.71 1.65 -14.69
CA LEU A 236 13.88 2.34 -13.72
C LEU A 236 12.43 2.22 -14.19
N LEU A 237 11.76 1.13 -13.77
CA LEU A 237 10.36 1.09 -13.33
C LEU A 237 10.11 -0.24 -12.61
#